data_AF-A0A9D9VMC5-F1
#
_entry.id   AF-A0A9D9VMC5-F1
#
_cell.length_a   1.000
_cell.length_b   1.000
_cell.length_c   1.000
_cell.angle_alpha   90.00
_cell.angle_beta   90.00
_cell.angle_gamma   90.00
#
_symmetry.space_group_name_H-M   'P 1'
#
loop_
_entity.id
_entity.type
_entity.pdbx_description
1 polymer ?
#
loop_
_entity_poly.entity_id
_entity_poly.type
_entity_poly.pdbx_seq_one_letter_code
_entity_poly.pdbx_strand_id
1 'polypeptide(L)' 'MDNVIDRNVPIADENIAPHGRPAKNKFGNWSDGVSKTIHDTADDPENLTPEEREKRIKEMEEIIKNEIEE' A
#
# COMPACT_ATOMS: atom_id res chain seq x y z
N MET A 1 -25.97 -30.78 -15.39
CA MET A 1 -26.10 -29.72 -16.39
C MET A 1 -25.59 -28.47 -15.71
N ASP A 2 -24.37 -28.05 -16.02
CA ASP A 2 -23.81 -26.83 -15.44
C ASP A 2 -24.62 -25.63 -15.93
N ASN A 3 -24.91 -24.68 -15.05
CA ASN A 3 -25.61 -23.45 -15.42
C ASN A 3 -24.68 -22.62 -16.32
N VAL A 4 -24.76 -22.85 -17.63
CA VAL A 4 -24.02 -22.08 -18.63
C VAL A 4 -24.59 -20.67 -18.63
N ILE A 5 -23.81 -19.72 -18.11
CA ILE A 5 -24.18 -18.31 -18.13
C ILE A 5 -24.00 -17.83 -19.56
N ASP A 6 -25.11 -17.45 -20.21
CA ASP A 6 -25.07 -16.80 -21.51
C ASP A 6 -24.47 -15.39 -21.36
N ARG A 7 -23.32 -15.18 -22.00
CA ARG A 7 -22.57 -13.92 -21.96
C ARG A 7 -23.03 -12.92 -23.03
N ASN A 8 -23.89 -13.34 -23.96
CA ASN A 8 -24.43 -12.50 -25.03
C ASN A 8 -25.80 -11.90 -24.68
N VAL A 9 -26.19 -11.94 -23.40
CA VAL A 9 -27.40 -11.28 -22.93
C VAL A 9 -27.17 -9.76 -22.94
N PRO A 10 -28.05 -8.97 -23.58
CA PRO A 10 -27.92 -7.52 -23.56
C PRO A 10 -27.95 -6.99 -22.12
N ILE A 11 -27.15 -5.97 -21.87
CA ILE A 11 -27.15 -5.27 -20.58
C ILE A 11 -28.56 -4.72 -20.35
N ALA A 12 -29.15 -4.98 -19.19
CA ALA A 12 -30.46 -4.44 -18.84
C ALA A 12 -30.44 -2.90 -18.94
N ASP A 13 -31.50 -2.30 -19.48
CA ASP A 13 -31.56 -0.85 -19.77
C ASP A 13 -31.23 0.03 -18.56
N GLU A 14 -31.52 -0.45 -17.35
CA GLU A 14 -31.18 0.23 -16.08
C GLU A 14 -29.66 0.42 -15.84
N ASN A 15 -28.81 -0.35 -16.52
CA ASN A 15 -27.34 -0.30 -16.43
C ASN A 15 -26.69 0.41 -17.63
N ILE A 16 -27.46 0.82 -18.65
CA ILE A 16 -26.96 1.57 -19.81
C ILE A 16 -26.71 3.04 -19.45
N ALA A 17 -27.53 3.61 -18.57
CA ALA A 17 -27.44 5.01 -18.17
C ALA A 17 -26.58 5.17 -16.89
N PRO A 18 -25.40 5.81 -16.95
CA PRO A 18 -24.56 6.04 -15.76
C PRO A 18 -25.24 6.95 -14.72
N HIS A 19 -26.30 7.65 -15.10
CA HIS A 19 -27.03 8.61 -14.27
C HIS A 19 -28.25 8.02 -13.54
N GLY A 20 -28.69 6.79 -13.88
CA GLY A 20 -29.92 6.20 -13.32
C GLY A 20 -29.74 5.69 -11.88
N ARG A 21 -28.52 5.26 -11.53
CA ARG A 21 -28.12 4.85 -10.18
C ARG A 21 -26.65 5.23 -9.98
N PRO A 22 -26.32 6.50 -9.71
CA PRO A 22 -24.94 6.84 -9.36
C PRO A 22 -24.55 5.95 -8.17
N ALA A 23 -23.46 5.20 -8.31
CA ALA A 23 -22.91 4.44 -7.22
C ALA A 23 -22.68 5.42 -6.06
N LYS A 24 -23.50 5.31 -5.00
CA LYS A 24 -23.31 6.15 -3.82
C LYS A 24 -21.98 5.74 -3.22
N ASN A 25 -21.02 6.67 -3.19
CA ASN A 25 -19.79 6.44 -2.47
C ASN A 25 -20.15 6.25 -0.99
N LYS A 26 -20.22 4.99 -0.53
CA LYS A 26 -20.59 4.65 0.86
C LYS A 26 -19.43 4.88 1.82
N PHE A 27 -18.23 4.96 1.28
CA PHE A 27 -17.03 5.30 2.01
C PHE A 27 -16.73 6.76 1.67
N GLY A 28 -16.41 7.61 2.65
CA GLY A 28 -16.00 8.99 2.32
C GLY A 28 -14.81 8.96 1.35
N ASN A 29 -14.54 10.09 0.66
CA ASN A 29 -13.27 10.25 -0.07
C ASN A 29 -12.17 9.72 0.85
N TRP A 30 -11.47 8.67 0.42
CA TRP A 30 -10.33 8.16 1.16
C TRP A 30 -9.41 9.36 1.31
N SER A 31 -9.28 9.83 2.55
CA SER A 31 -8.53 11.04 2.81
C SER A 31 -7.08 10.80 2.42
N ASP A 32 -6.36 11.90 2.29
CA ASP A 32 -4.90 11.98 2.28
C ASP A 32 -4.23 11.33 3.53
N GLY A 33 -4.96 10.56 4.33
CA GLY A 33 -4.41 9.69 5.39
C GLY A 33 -3.93 8.34 4.89
N VAL A 34 -4.26 7.93 3.66
CA VAL A 34 -3.70 6.71 3.02
C VAL A 34 -2.37 7.01 2.30
N SER A 35 -1.95 8.28 2.21
CA SER A 35 -0.63 8.65 1.64
C SER A 35 0.52 8.49 2.63
N LYS A 36 0.26 8.23 3.93
CA LYS A 36 1.31 7.98 4.95
C LYS A 36 1.94 6.59 4.90
N THR A 37 1.66 5.80 3.88
CA THR A 37 2.48 4.62 3.53
C THR A 37 3.28 4.84 2.24
N ILE A 38 3.52 6.10 1.86
CA ILE A 38 4.77 6.38 1.14
C ILE A 38 5.85 6.00 2.14
N HIS A 39 6.53 4.89 1.89
CA HIS A 39 7.82 4.59 2.49
C HIS A 39 8.63 5.88 2.37
N ASP A 40 8.78 6.64 3.46
CA ASP A 40 9.52 7.89 3.43
C ASP A 40 10.90 7.54 2.88
N THR A 41 11.19 7.94 1.65
CA THR A 41 12.48 7.67 1.03
C THR A 41 13.60 8.38 1.81
N ALA A 42 13.27 9.32 2.68
CA ALA A 42 14.22 9.92 3.62
C ALA A 42 14.89 8.89 4.54
N ASP A 43 14.17 7.83 4.94
CA ASP A 43 14.72 6.74 5.77
C ASP A 43 15.29 5.59 4.93
N ASP A 44 15.28 5.72 3.60
CA ASP A 44 15.89 4.74 2.71
C ASP A 44 17.39 4.67 3.02
N PRO A 45 17.94 3.49 3.36
CA PRO A 45 19.36 3.37 3.67
C PRO A 45 20.24 3.94 2.56
N GLU A 46 19.77 3.92 1.30
CA GLU A 46 20.42 4.54 0.14
C GLU A 46 20.67 6.06 0.29
N ASN A 47 19.82 6.77 1.02
CA ASN A 47 19.90 8.23 1.20
C ASN A 47 20.75 8.68 2.41
N LEU A 48 21.29 7.75 3.19
CA LEU A 48 22.22 8.05 4.29
C LEU A 48 23.60 8.43 3.77
N THR A 49 24.20 9.45 4.39
CA THR A 49 25.61 9.79 4.15
C THR A 49 26.54 8.64 4.59
N PRO A 50 27.75 8.52 4.02
CA PRO A 50 28.71 7.48 4.43
C PRO A 50 29.01 7.48 5.94
N GLU A 51 29.07 8.66 6.57
CA GLU A 51 29.35 8.81 8.00
C GLU A 51 28.21 8.30 8.89
N GLU A 52 26.95 8.57 8.50
CA GLU A 52 25.78 8.08 9.22
C GLU A 52 25.64 6.56 9.12
N ARG A 53 26.00 5.99 7.96
CA ARG A 53 26.07 4.54 7.77
C ARG A 53 27.12 3.90 8.67
N GLU A 54 28.32 4.47 8.75
CA GLU A 54 29.39 3.96 9.60
C GLU A 54 28.99 3.97 11.09
N LYS A 55 28.31 5.04 11.55
CA LYS A 55 27.79 5.11 12.93
C LYS A 55 26.76 4.01 13.21
N ARG A 56 25.79 3.82 12.32
CA ARG A 56 24.78 2.76 12.47
C ARG A 56 25.38 1.36 12.47
N ILE A 57 26.41 1.11 11.64
CA ILE A 57 27.12 -0.17 11.64
C ILE A 57 27.80 -0.41 12.99
N LYS A 58 28.48 0.60 13.56
CA LYS A 58 29.10 0.48 14.89
C LYS A 58 28.08 0.24 16.00
N GLU A 59 26.95 0.92 15.96
CA GLU A 59 25.84 0.70 16.91
C GLU A 59 25.32 -0.75 16.81
N MET A 60 25.15 -1.28 15.60
CA MET A 60 24.76 -2.69 15.40
C MET A 60 25.82 -3.67 15.91
N GLU A 61 27.11 -3.40 15.67
CA GLU A 61 28.20 -4.23 16.18
C GLU A 61 28.24 -4.27 17.71
N GLU A 62 27.97 -3.14 18.38
CA GLU A 62 27.88 -3.07 19.84
C GLU A 62 26.70 -3.87 20.38
N ILE A 63 25.52 -3.78 19.76
CA ILE A 63 24.33 -4.55 20.14
C ILE A 63 24.60 -6.05 20.00
N ILE A 64 25.15 -6.49 18.85
CA ILE A 64 25.46 -7.90 18.61
C ILE A 64 26.47 -8.41 19.64
N LYS A 65 27.48 -7.61 19.98
CA LYS A 65 28.47 -7.99 20.98
C LYS A 65 27.82 -8.17 22.36
N ASN A 66 26.95 -7.25 22.75
CA ASN A 66 26.22 -7.35 24.02
C ASN A 66 25.30 -8.58 24.05
N GLU A 67 24.62 -8.92 22.93
CA GLU A 67 23.78 -10.12 22.82
C GLU A 67 24.57 -11.44 22.85
N ILE A 68 25.82 -11.44 22.36
CA ILE A 68 26.69 -12.63 22.38
C ILE A 68 27.33 -12.81 23.78
N GLU A 69 27.56 -11.71 24.50
CA GLU A 69 28.12 -11.74 25.86
C GLU A 69 27.07 -12.12 26.93
N GLU A 70 25.78 -12.03 26.61
CA GLU A 70 24.64 -12.51 27.43
C GLU A 70 24.39 -14.03 27.28
#